data_AF-F2NW79-F1
#
_entry.id   AF-F2NW79-F1
#
_cell.length_a   1.000
_cell.length_b   1.000
_cell.length_c   1.000
_cell.angle_alpha   90.00
_cell.angle_beta   90.00
_cell.angle_gamma   90.00
#
_symmetry.space_group_name_H-M   'P 1'
#
loop_
_entity.id
_entity.type
_entity.pdbx_description
1 polymer ?
#
loop_
_entity_poly.entity_id
_entity_poly.type
_entity_poly.pdbx_seq_one_letter_code
_entity_poly.pdbx_strand_id
1 'polypeptide(L)'
;MEEKEILERAAKYIAEEKDDSFRKEVEDLVAKKDMAELEDRFYQSLEFGTGGLRGVMGGGTNRMNTLNISKATQGLANYLIKAFPEEAKNGTLSACVAYDSRHNHDKFSDITARVFAANGIKAYLFTSLRPTPELSYAIRILGCKTGVVVTASHNPPQYNGYKAYWDDGAQVVEPHDKGIIDEVNAVKEVKLIEKDEAVKAGKIVLIDKEIDEKFQAMIKSNLYRPELIKEKASSVKVVYTPLHGTGAMHVEKVLGDLGLNVITVPEQREGNGDFPTVEKPNPEEAPALKMAVELAEKEKADVVMATDPDADRFGTAFPDKNGKYVLVSGNQMGALLADYVLLSKKEFNKMPEKPVLIRSIVTSPFVDSIAKKYNVAVKECLTGFKWIAYDEGQMEKDGSGNYVFGLEESYGYLVETEVRDKDGISAAAMCAEMTLYWASKGKSLLEHLNDMYKEYGLFEDRAISKYFPGVQGPKIMGGIMTKLRTEGLTSLGGKKVIKIRDIQQQVAFDPANPSSKENLPWPKSNVLQFILEGGTIVSARPSGTEPKIKFYINSTVPVSAKTDEALEEAKKAADKLCSDISEEINAVLNAAG
;
A
#
# COMPACT_ATOMS: atom_id res chain seq x y z
N MET A 1 -6.24 -18.82 -28.16
CA MET A 1 -4.98 -19.56 -28.38
C MET A 1 -5.36 -20.99 -28.73
N GLU A 2 -4.67 -21.68 -29.64
CA GLU A 2 -5.07 -23.03 -30.03
C GLU A 2 -4.71 -24.07 -28.95
N GLU A 3 -5.49 -25.15 -28.82
CA GLU A 3 -5.26 -26.23 -27.83
C GLU A 3 -3.84 -26.80 -27.90
N LYS A 4 -3.32 -26.99 -29.12
CA LYS A 4 -1.96 -27.48 -29.34
C LYS A 4 -0.90 -26.56 -28.70
N GLU A 5 -1.07 -25.25 -28.84
CA GLU A 5 -0.14 -24.25 -28.28
C GLU A 5 -0.19 -24.26 -26.74
N ILE A 6 -1.38 -24.42 -26.15
CA ILE A 6 -1.55 -24.58 -24.69
C ILE A 6 -0.73 -25.77 -24.17
N LEU A 7 -0.90 -26.93 -24.81
CA LEU A 7 -0.23 -28.17 -24.38
C LEU A 7 1.29 -28.11 -24.57
N GLU A 8 1.77 -27.45 -25.63
CA GLU A 8 3.21 -27.21 -25.82
C GLU A 8 3.80 -26.32 -24.71
N ARG A 9 3.09 -25.26 -24.33
CA ARG A 9 3.50 -24.39 -23.21
C ARG A 9 3.47 -25.13 -21.87
N ALA A 10 2.46 -25.97 -21.64
CA ALA A 10 2.35 -26.79 -20.43
C ALA A 10 3.48 -27.81 -20.34
N ALA A 11 3.79 -28.52 -21.43
CA ALA A 11 4.89 -29.48 -21.48
C ALA A 11 6.26 -28.80 -21.23
N LYS A 12 6.47 -27.61 -21.79
CA LYS A 12 7.66 -26.80 -21.52
C LYS A 12 7.76 -26.40 -20.05
N TYR A 13 6.66 -25.95 -19.45
CA TYR A 13 6.63 -25.62 -18.02
C TYR A 13 6.95 -26.82 -17.14
N ILE A 14 6.35 -27.98 -17.41
CA ILE A 14 6.61 -29.23 -16.67
C ILE A 14 8.11 -29.59 -16.71
N ALA A 15 8.77 -29.41 -17.86
CA ALA A 15 10.19 -29.69 -18.00
C ALA A 15 11.11 -28.69 -17.24
N GLU A 16 10.66 -27.45 -17.05
CA GLU A 16 11.43 -26.38 -16.40
C GLU A 16 11.19 -26.29 -14.88
N GLU A 17 9.98 -26.62 -14.42
CA GLU A 17 9.60 -26.49 -13.01
C GLU A 17 10.25 -27.57 -12.14
N LYS A 18 10.99 -27.12 -11.14
CA LYS A 18 11.74 -27.99 -10.22
C LYS A 18 10.98 -28.29 -8.95
N ASP A 19 10.01 -27.46 -8.57
CA ASP A 19 9.14 -27.77 -7.43
C ASP A 19 8.08 -28.80 -7.84
N ASP A 20 8.12 -29.96 -7.20
CA ASP A 20 7.25 -31.08 -7.51
C ASP A 20 5.76 -30.76 -7.34
N SER A 21 5.39 -29.88 -6.40
CA SER A 21 3.98 -29.55 -6.16
C SER A 21 3.38 -28.76 -7.32
N PHE A 22 4.06 -27.69 -7.77
CA PHE A 22 3.60 -26.90 -8.91
C PHE A 22 3.70 -27.66 -10.23
N ARG A 23 4.73 -28.50 -10.41
CA ARG A 23 4.85 -29.35 -11.61
C ARG A 23 3.68 -30.34 -11.69
N LYS A 24 3.40 -31.04 -10.59
CA LYS A 24 2.36 -32.07 -10.53
C LYS A 24 0.96 -31.51 -10.76
N GLU A 25 0.67 -30.29 -10.29
CA GLU A 25 -0.60 -29.63 -10.62
C GLU A 25 -0.85 -29.57 -12.12
N VAL A 26 0.17 -29.22 -12.92
CA VAL A 26 0.03 -29.13 -14.38
C VAL A 26 -0.03 -30.50 -15.03
N GLU A 27 0.77 -31.46 -14.56
CA GLU A 27 0.70 -32.86 -15.03
C GLU A 27 -0.71 -33.44 -14.83
N ASP A 28 -1.32 -33.21 -13.67
CA ASP A 28 -2.68 -33.66 -13.35
C ASP A 28 -3.74 -33.00 -14.25
N LEU A 29 -3.60 -31.70 -14.56
CA LEU A 29 -4.50 -30.99 -15.48
C LEU A 29 -4.40 -31.53 -16.91
N VAL A 30 -3.18 -31.80 -17.39
CA VAL A 30 -2.94 -32.40 -18.70
C VAL A 30 -3.52 -33.82 -18.76
N ALA A 31 -3.32 -34.63 -17.72
CA ALA A 31 -3.87 -35.99 -17.64
C ALA A 31 -5.41 -36.01 -17.64
N LYS A 32 -6.04 -35.03 -16.98
CA LYS A 32 -7.50 -34.86 -16.95
C LYS A 32 -8.08 -34.21 -18.20
N LYS A 33 -7.24 -33.64 -19.08
CA LYS A 33 -7.65 -32.81 -20.24
C LYS A 33 -8.52 -31.62 -19.83
N ASP A 34 -8.19 -30.98 -18.71
CA ASP A 34 -8.90 -29.80 -18.23
C ASP A 34 -8.45 -28.56 -19.02
N MET A 35 -8.97 -28.42 -20.24
CA MET A 35 -8.52 -27.39 -21.17
C MET A 35 -8.88 -25.97 -20.72
N ALA A 36 -9.91 -25.80 -19.88
CA ALA A 36 -10.31 -24.48 -19.37
C ALA A 36 -9.26 -23.94 -18.39
N GLU A 37 -8.83 -24.76 -17.42
CA GLU A 37 -7.80 -24.34 -16.46
C GLU A 37 -6.42 -24.24 -17.12
N LEU A 38 -6.13 -25.11 -18.09
CA LEU A 38 -4.90 -25.01 -18.89
C LEU A 38 -4.87 -23.73 -19.72
N GLU A 39 -5.98 -23.34 -20.37
CA GLU A 39 -6.05 -22.07 -21.07
C GLU A 39 -5.77 -20.90 -20.12
N ASP A 40 -6.42 -20.84 -18.96
CA ASP A 40 -6.23 -19.75 -17.98
C ASP A 40 -4.78 -19.67 -17.43
N ARG A 41 -4.12 -20.82 -17.23
CA ARG A 41 -2.74 -20.90 -16.74
C ARG A 41 -1.69 -20.59 -17.81
N PHE A 42 -2.02 -20.76 -19.10
CA PHE A 42 -1.04 -20.70 -20.18
C PHE A 42 -1.38 -19.72 -21.30
N TYR A 43 -2.46 -18.92 -21.25
CA TYR A 43 -2.72 -17.92 -22.30
C TYR A 43 -1.72 -16.78 -22.32
N GLN A 44 -1.09 -16.50 -21.18
CA GLN A 44 -0.05 -15.50 -21.06
C GLN A 44 1.01 -15.93 -20.06
N SER A 45 2.06 -15.13 -19.94
CA SER A 45 3.00 -15.20 -18.83
C SER A 45 2.58 -14.19 -17.78
N LEU A 46 2.85 -14.49 -16.51
CA LEU A 46 2.64 -13.53 -15.44
C LEU A 46 3.58 -12.34 -15.66
N GLU A 47 3.01 -11.15 -15.83
CA GLU A 47 3.77 -9.95 -16.14
C GLU A 47 4.52 -9.44 -14.89
N PHE A 48 5.82 -9.15 -15.05
CA PHE A 48 6.56 -8.34 -14.09
C PHE A 48 6.12 -6.88 -14.29
N GLY A 49 5.20 -6.41 -13.46
CA GLY A 49 4.75 -5.02 -13.49
C GLY A 49 5.83 -4.08 -12.94
N THR A 50 5.54 -2.78 -12.97
CA THR A 50 6.47 -1.71 -12.53
C THR A 50 6.94 -1.78 -11.07
N GLY A 51 6.43 -2.72 -10.27
CA GLY A 51 6.84 -2.95 -8.87
C GLY A 51 7.05 -4.42 -8.51
N GLY A 52 7.01 -5.33 -9.49
CA GLY A 52 7.19 -6.77 -9.29
C GLY A 52 6.03 -7.64 -9.79
N LEU A 53 5.90 -8.86 -9.26
CA LEU A 53 4.88 -9.84 -9.64
C LEU A 53 3.73 -9.88 -8.65
N ARG A 54 2.51 -10.14 -9.15
CA ARG A 54 1.36 -10.49 -8.32
C ARG A 54 0.42 -11.38 -9.11
N GLY A 55 0.01 -12.50 -8.53
CA GLY A 55 -0.91 -13.42 -9.18
C GLY A 55 -1.40 -14.53 -8.27
N VAL A 56 -2.30 -15.35 -8.80
CA VAL A 56 -2.77 -16.57 -8.13
C VAL A 56 -1.62 -17.58 -8.10
N MET A 57 -1.41 -18.24 -6.95
CA MET A 57 -0.43 -19.32 -6.81
C MET A 57 -0.86 -20.55 -7.59
N GLY A 58 0.11 -21.29 -8.11
CA GLY A 58 -0.11 -22.58 -8.78
C GLY A 58 0.87 -22.84 -9.91
N GLY A 59 0.82 -24.04 -10.46
CA GLY A 59 1.60 -24.39 -11.65
C GLY A 59 1.11 -23.67 -12.90
N GLY A 60 2.03 -23.16 -13.73
CA GLY A 60 1.74 -22.55 -15.03
C GLY A 60 2.44 -21.21 -15.29
N THR A 61 2.46 -20.74 -16.53
CA THR A 61 3.17 -19.49 -16.88
C THR A 61 2.47 -18.24 -16.38
N ASN A 62 1.15 -18.27 -16.19
CA ASN A 62 0.31 -17.18 -15.67
C ASN A 62 -0.03 -17.37 -14.16
N ARG A 63 0.92 -17.87 -13.37
CA ARG A 63 0.75 -18.15 -11.93
C ARG A 63 1.98 -17.76 -11.12
N MET A 64 1.81 -17.56 -9.82
CA MET A 64 2.92 -17.44 -8.87
C MET A 64 3.44 -18.84 -8.52
N ASN A 65 4.68 -19.13 -8.90
CA ASN A 65 5.39 -20.38 -8.62
C ASN A 65 6.91 -20.14 -8.60
N THR A 66 7.66 -21.17 -8.19
CA THR A 66 9.12 -21.13 -8.08
C THR A 66 9.82 -20.80 -9.39
N LEU A 67 9.33 -21.28 -10.54
CA LEU A 67 9.90 -20.95 -11.84
C LEU A 67 9.79 -19.46 -12.16
N ASN A 68 8.60 -18.87 -11.99
CA ASN A 68 8.37 -17.45 -12.29
C ASN A 68 9.11 -16.53 -11.31
N ILE A 69 9.14 -16.85 -10.01
CA ILE A 69 9.95 -16.12 -9.02
C ILE A 69 11.44 -16.19 -9.37
N SER A 70 11.93 -17.36 -9.79
CA SER A 70 13.33 -17.54 -10.19
C SER A 70 13.69 -16.69 -11.40
N LYS A 71 12.85 -16.67 -12.44
CA LYS A 71 13.05 -15.83 -13.64
C LYS A 71 13.02 -14.34 -13.29
N ALA A 72 12.08 -13.91 -12.46
CA ALA A 72 12.01 -12.53 -11.98
C ALA A 72 13.27 -12.13 -11.20
N THR A 73 13.72 -12.98 -10.27
CA THR A 73 14.93 -12.72 -9.46
C THR A 73 16.18 -12.72 -10.34
N GLN A 74 16.28 -13.63 -11.32
CA GLN A 74 17.41 -13.69 -12.24
C GLN A 74 17.48 -12.43 -13.12
N GLY A 75 16.34 -11.94 -13.63
CA GLY A 75 16.30 -10.69 -14.39
C GLY A 75 16.66 -9.48 -13.53
N LEU A 76 16.16 -9.41 -12.30
CA LEU A 76 16.55 -8.38 -11.34
C LEU A 76 18.06 -8.40 -11.03
N ALA A 77 18.63 -9.59 -10.81
CA ALA A 77 20.07 -9.77 -10.60
C ALA A 77 20.89 -9.31 -11.82
N ASN A 78 20.46 -9.67 -13.03
CA ASN A 78 21.11 -9.23 -14.27
C ASN A 78 21.10 -7.70 -14.40
N TYR A 79 19.96 -7.07 -14.09
CA TYR A 79 19.84 -5.61 -14.15
C TYR A 79 20.70 -4.92 -13.10
N LEU A 80 20.74 -5.44 -11.87
CA LEU A 80 21.59 -4.90 -10.80
C LEU A 80 23.07 -4.90 -11.17
N ILE A 81 23.56 -5.99 -11.78
CA ILE A 81 24.95 -6.08 -12.26
C ILE A 81 25.22 -5.01 -13.33
N LYS A 82 24.24 -4.69 -14.19
CA LYS A 82 24.36 -3.65 -15.22
C LYS A 82 24.28 -2.24 -14.63
N ALA A 83 23.41 -2.02 -13.65
CA ALA A 83 23.18 -0.73 -13.01
C ALA A 83 24.32 -0.34 -12.05
N PHE A 84 24.99 -1.31 -11.45
CA PHE A 84 26.07 -1.13 -10.47
C PHE A 84 27.33 -1.95 -10.85
N PRO A 85 27.99 -1.63 -11.98
CA PRO A 85 29.06 -2.46 -12.53
C PRO A 85 30.32 -2.50 -11.65
N GLU A 86 30.62 -1.41 -10.92
CA GLU A 86 31.79 -1.38 -10.02
C GLU A 86 31.56 -2.22 -8.77
N GLU A 87 30.38 -2.13 -8.14
CA GLU A 87 30.02 -3.00 -7.01
C GLU A 87 29.93 -4.47 -7.44
N ALA A 88 29.44 -4.75 -8.65
CA ALA A 88 29.43 -6.10 -9.21
C ALA A 88 30.85 -6.65 -9.37
N LYS A 89 31.76 -5.86 -9.97
CA LYS A 89 33.17 -6.22 -10.16
C LYS A 89 33.90 -6.46 -8.84
N ASN A 90 33.59 -5.67 -7.82
CA ASN A 90 34.19 -5.78 -6.49
C ASN A 90 33.53 -6.83 -5.59
N GLY A 91 32.42 -7.46 -6.04
CA GLY A 91 31.70 -8.46 -5.26
C GLY A 91 30.99 -7.89 -4.03
N THR A 92 30.59 -6.62 -4.07
CA THR A 92 29.98 -5.90 -2.93
C THR A 92 28.47 -5.69 -3.07
N LEU A 93 27.85 -6.21 -4.14
CA LEU A 93 26.40 -6.18 -4.29
C LEU A 93 25.72 -6.98 -3.18
N SER A 94 24.62 -6.44 -2.66
CA SER A 94 23.77 -7.14 -1.71
C SER A 94 22.28 -6.84 -1.90
N ALA A 95 21.46 -7.78 -1.44
CA ALA A 95 20.00 -7.77 -1.52
C ALA A 95 19.41 -8.15 -0.16
N CYS A 96 18.26 -7.58 0.21
CA CYS A 96 17.49 -8.01 1.38
C CYS A 96 16.23 -8.79 0.96
N VAL A 97 15.86 -9.84 1.69
CA VAL A 97 14.67 -10.67 1.41
C VAL A 97 13.83 -10.85 2.67
N ALA A 98 12.56 -10.47 2.59
CA ALA A 98 11.53 -10.61 3.64
C ALA A 98 10.28 -11.28 3.06
N TYR A 99 9.32 -11.66 3.92
CA TYR A 99 8.08 -12.31 3.51
C TYR A 99 6.99 -12.25 4.59
N ASP A 100 5.73 -12.33 4.13
CA ASP A 100 4.55 -12.43 4.99
C ASP A 100 4.11 -13.88 5.24
N SER A 101 2.96 -14.06 5.88
CA SER A 101 2.43 -15.36 6.33
C SER A 101 1.80 -16.24 5.24
N ARG A 102 1.80 -15.81 3.97
CA ARG A 102 1.12 -16.52 2.87
C ARG A 102 1.78 -17.84 2.52
N HIS A 103 0.98 -18.80 2.04
CA HIS A 103 1.52 -20.09 1.57
C HIS A 103 2.69 -19.94 0.60
N ASN A 104 3.64 -20.86 0.70
CA ASN A 104 4.89 -20.88 -0.07
C ASN A 104 5.82 -19.67 0.14
N HIS A 105 5.59 -18.84 1.18
CA HIS A 105 6.48 -17.72 1.54
C HIS A 105 7.92 -18.20 1.73
N ASP A 106 8.12 -19.38 2.32
CA ASP A 106 9.39 -20.03 2.60
C ASP A 106 10.08 -20.46 1.31
N LYS A 107 9.37 -21.13 0.41
CA LYS A 107 9.90 -21.55 -0.89
C LYS A 107 10.30 -20.37 -1.76
N PHE A 108 9.46 -19.34 -1.82
CA PHE A 108 9.67 -18.17 -2.67
C PHE A 108 10.78 -17.27 -2.13
N SER A 109 10.86 -17.06 -0.82
CA SER A 109 11.96 -16.30 -0.23
C SER A 109 13.31 -17.04 -0.33
N ASP A 110 13.31 -18.37 -0.12
CA ASP A 110 14.50 -19.22 -0.27
C ASP A 110 15.05 -19.17 -1.69
N ILE A 111 14.21 -19.40 -2.70
CA ILE A 111 14.65 -19.43 -4.09
C ILE A 111 15.15 -18.04 -4.53
N THR A 112 14.52 -16.95 -4.07
CA THR A 112 15.00 -15.59 -4.33
C THR A 112 16.40 -15.36 -3.75
N ALA A 113 16.64 -15.71 -2.48
CA ALA A 113 17.96 -15.53 -1.86
C ALA A 113 19.05 -16.36 -2.56
N ARG A 114 18.72 -17.61 -2.97
CA ARG A 114 19.65 -18.49 -3.67
C ARG A 114 19.97 -18.02 -5.08
N VAL A 115 19.00 -17.47 -5.82
CA VAL A 115 19.27 -16.89 -7.16
C VAL A 115 20.18 -15.67 -7.04
N PHE A 116 19.96 -14.79 -6.07
CA PHE A 116 20.89 -13.67 -5.81
C PHE A 116 22.31 -14.18 -5.48
N ALA A 117 22.43 -15.12 -4.54
CA ALA A 117 23.71 -15.69 -4.14
C ALA A 117 24.46 -16.37 -5.29
N ALA A 118 23.74 -17.08 -6.17
CA ALA A 118 24.30 -17.71 -7.36
C ALA A 118 24.81 -16.71 -8.41
N ASN A 119 24.30 -15.47 -8.37
CA ASN A 119 24.73 -14.37 -9.24
C ASN A 119 25.76 -13.44 -8.58
N GLY A 120 26.35 -13.84 -7.45
CA GLY A 120 27.39 -13.05 -6.76
C GLY A 120 26.85 -11.86 -5.97
N ILE A 121 25.55 -11.83 -5.71
CA ILE A 121 24.88 -10.81 -4.89
C ILE A 121 24.65 -11.43 -3.50
N LYS A 122 25.24 -10.82 -2.46
CA LYS A 122 25.02 -11.30 -1.08
C LYS A 122 23.56 -11.10 -0.69
N ALA A 123 22.86 -12.15 -0.30
CA ALA A 123 21.48 -12.06 0.13
C ALA A 123 21.38 -12.07 1.66
N TYR A 124 20.85 -11.00 2.24
CA TYR A 124 20.36 -10.99 3.61
C TYR A 124 18.94 -11.56 3.61
N LEU A 125 18.70 -12.62 4.37
CA LEU A 125 17.42 -13.31 4.42
C LEU A 125 16.92 -13.37 5.86
N PHE A 126 15.72 -12.85 6.08
CA PHE A 126 15.03 -13.00 7.36
C PHE A 126 14.61 -14.46 7.62
N THR A 127 14.79 -14.95 8.84
CA THR A 127 14.54 -16.38 9.15
C THR A 127 13.07 -16.74 9.44
N SER A 128 12.23 -15.73 9.63
CA SER A 128 10.78 -15.79 9.87
C SER A 128 10.08 -14.54 9.29
N LEU A 129 8.76 -14.46 9.48
CA LEU A 129 7.89 -13.40 8.95
C LEU A 129 8.34 -11.98 9.32
N ARG A 130 8.58 -11.12 8.33
CA ARG A 130 8.92 -9.69 8.55
C ARG A 130 8.09 -8.75 7.66
N PRO A 131 7.70 -7.59 8.21
CA PRO A 131 6.84 -6.65 7.51
C PRO A 131 7.58 -5.92 6.38
N THR A 132 6.82 -5.43 5.40
CA THR A 132 7.32 -4.59 4.30
C THR A 132 8.11 -3.36 4.78
N PRO A 133 7.65 -2.55 5.77
CA PRO A 133 8.43 -1.42 6.27
C PRO A 133 9.80 -1.82 6.84
N GLU A 134 9.93 -2.99 7.47
CA GLU A 134 11.23 -3.45 7.97
C GLU A 134 12.16 -3.87 6.83
N LEU A 135 11.66 -4.48 5.74
CA LEU A 135 12.47 -4.70 4.55
C LEU A 135 13.04 -3.37 4.03
N SER A 136 12.18 -2.36 3.87
CA SER A 136 12.56 -1.03 3.38
C SER A 136 13.64 -0.40 4.27
N TYR A 137 13.48 -0.47 5.59
CA TYR A 137 14.48 -0.05 6.57
C TYR A 137 15.80 -0.83 6.45
N ALA A 138 15.72 -2.17 6.37
CA ALA A 138 16.87 -3.06 6.32
C ALA A 138 17.73 -2.81 5.08
N ILE A 139 17.12 -2.56 3.92
CA ILE A 139 17.84 -2.21 2.69
C ILE A 139 18.78 -1.02 2.94
N ARG A 140 18.27 0.04 3.55
CA ARG A 140 19.01 1.28 3.80
C ARG A 140 20.11 1.09 4.84
N ILE A 141 19.82 0.40 5.94
CA ILE A 141 20.78 0.19 7.02
C ILE A 141 21.89 -0.81 6.66
N LEU A 142 21.58 -1.81 5.83
CA LEU A 142 22.57 -2.80 5.36
C LEU A 142 23.31 -2.35 4.09
N GLY A 143 22.89 -1.23 3.48
CA GLY A 143 23.47 -0.73 2.23
C GLY A 143 23.20 -1.65 1.03
N CYS A 144 22.07 -2.36 1.04
CA CYS A 144 21.67 -3.22 -0.06
C CYS A 144 21.36 -2.40 -1.30
N LYS A 145 21.62 -2.98 -2.48
CA LYS A 145 21.27 -2.36 -3.78
C LYS A 145 19.88 -2.72 -4.27
N THR A 146 19.21 -3.62 -3.56
CA THR A 146 17.83 -4.04 -3.84
C THR A 146 17.23 -4.72 -2.61
N GLY A 147 15.93 -4.98 -2.65
CA GLY A 147 15.32 -6.00 -1.82
C GLY A 147 14.05 -6.57 -2.42
N VAL A 148 13.57 -7.65 -1.83
CA VAL A 148 12.35 -8.34 -2.22
C VAL A 148 11.53 -8.66 -0.98
N VAL A 149 10.25 -8.31 -0.99
CA VAL A 149 9.28 -8.90 -0.05
C VAL A 149 8.34 -9.81 -0.82
N VAL A 150 8.24 -11.06 -0.36
CA VAL A 150 7.25 -12.02 -0.86
C VAL A 150 5.95 -11.80 -0.11
N THR A 151 5.01 -11.15 -0.79
CA THR A 151 3.70 -10.80 -0.22
C THR A 151 2.73 -10.35 -1.31
N ALA A 152 1.45 -10.66 -1.13
CA ALA A 152 0.35 -9.99 -1.85
C ALA A 152 -0.45 -9.03 -0.95
N SER A 153 0.13 -8.58 0.18
CA SER A 153 -0.45 -7.60 1.11
C SER A 153 -1.86 -8.02 1.54
N HIS A 154 -2.87 -7.21 1.30
CA HIS A 154 -4.27 -7.42 1.67
C HIS A 154 -5.06 -8.33 0.71
N ASN A 155 -4.44 -8.99 -0.29
CA ASN A 155 -5.15 -9.86 -1.23
C ASN A 155 -5.69 -11.17 -0.57
N PRO A 156 -6.64 -11.88 -1.20
CA PRO A 156 -7.10 -13.19 -0.69
C PRO A 156 -6.00 -14.28 -0.60
N PRO A 157 -6.22 -15.39 0.14
CA PRO A 157 -5.22 -16.45 0.39
C PRO A 157 -4.53 -17.03 -0.85
N GLN A 158 -5.28 -17.20 -1.95
CA GLN A 158 -4.78 -17.80 -3.18
C GLN A 158 -3.78 -16.92 -3.94
N TYR A 159 -3.67 -15.64 -3.59
CA TYR A 159 -2.71 -14.72 -4.19
C TYR A 159 -1.39 -14.73 -3.42
N ASN A 160 -0.29 -14.60 -4.16
CA ASN A 160 1.00 -14.20 -3.59
C ASN A 160 1.64 -13.15 -4.51
N GLY A 161 2.76 -12.57 -4.07
CA GLY A 161 3.44 -11.53 -4.81
C GLY A 161 4.92 -11.49 -4.53
N TYR A 162 5.61 -10.73 -5.36
CA TYR A 162 7.04 -10.44 -5.28
C TYR A 162 7.14 -8.94 -5.50
N LYS A 163 7.36 -8.16 -4.44
CA LYS A 163 7.57 -6.71 -4.57
C LYS A 163 9.07 -6.44 -4.65
N ALA A 164 9.53 -5.78 -5.71
CA ALA A 164 10.93 -5.42 -5.88
C ALA A 164 11.22 -4.00 -5.38
N TYR A 165 12.31 -3.85 -4.63
CA TYR A 165 12.79 -2.59 -4.05
C TYR A 165 14.17 -2.24 -4.59
N TRP A 166 14.52 -0.96 -4.55
CA TRP A 166 15.80 -0.43 -5.02
C TRP A 166 16.75 -0.08 -3.86
N ASP A 167 17.85 0.61 -4.14
CA ASP A 167 18.93 0.90 -3.18
C ASP A 167 18.59 2.00 -2.16
N ASP A 168 17.56 2.79 -2.41
CA ASP A 168 17.01 3.76 -1.48
C ASP A 168 16.02 3.15 -0.49
N GLY A 169 15.65 1.87 -0.64
CA GLY A 169 14.63 1.20 0.16
C GLY A 169 13.20 1.44 -0.33
N ALA A 170 12.98 2.14 -1.45
CA ALA A 170 11.68 2.33 -2.07
C ALA A 170 11.36 1.20 -3.07
N GLN A 171 10.07 1.00 -3.36
CA GLN A 171 9.67 0.15 -4.47
C GLN A 171 10.16 0.76 -5.80
N VAL A 172 10.59 -0.10 -6.73
CA VAL A 172 11.19 0.31 -8.01
C VAL A 172 10.27 1.25 -8.80
N VAL A 173 10.89 2.26 -9.42
CA VAL A 173 10.29 3.24 -10.35
C VAL A 173 11.20 3.42 -11.58
N GLU A 174 10.73 4.20 -12.57
CA GLU A 174 11.52 4.59 -13.74
C GLU A 174 12.82 5.30 -13.34
N PRO A 175 13.97 5.04 -14.01
CA PRO A 175 14.16 4.17 -15.19
C PRO A 175 14.44 2.69 -14.88
N HIS A 176 14.51 2.32 -13.60
CA HIS A 176 14.94 0.99 -13.20
C HIS A 176 13.89 -0.09 -13.47
N ASP A 177 12.61 0.24 -13.33
CA ASP A 177 11.50 -0.70 -13.60
C ASP A 177 11.56 -1.29 -15.02
N LYS A 178 11.69 -0.44 -16.03
CA LYS A 178 11.77 -0.88 -17.43
C LYS A 178 13.00 -1.75 -17.68
N GLY A 179 14.15 -1.34 -17.14
CA GLY A 179 15.38 -2.12 -17.27
C GLY A 179 15.26 -3.50 -16.65
N ILE A 180 14.62 -3.62 -15.48
CA ILE A 180 14.35 -4.92 -14.84
C ILE A 180 13.39 -5.75 -15.70
N ILE A 181 12.31 -5.16 -16.21
CA ILE A 181 11.34 -5.85 -17.07
C ILE A 181 12.02 -6.43 -18.32
N ASP A 182 12.86 -5.63 -18.97
CA ASP A 182 13.63 -6.06 -20.15
C ASP A 182 14.53 -7.25 -19.82
N GLU A 183 15.25 -7.21 -18.68
CA GLU A 183 16.09 -8.33 -18.24
C GLU A 183 15.29 -9.57 -17.85
N VAL A 184 14.15 -9.43 -17.16
CA VAL A 184 13.26 -10.55 -16.79
C VAL A 184 12.73 -11.25 -18.02
N ASN A 185 12.28 -10.49 -19.03
CA ASN A 185 11.78 -11.04 -20.29
C ASN A 185 12.89 -11.71 -21.12
N ALA A 186 14.15 -11.32 -20.91
CA ALA A 186 15.31 -11.90 -21.60
C ALA A 186 15.87 -13.17 -20.92
N VAL A 187 15.39 -13.56 -19.73
CA VAL A 187 15.91 -14.72 -19.00
C VAL A 187 15.65 -16.02 -19.77
N LYS A 188 16.72 -16.77 -20.04
CA LYS A 188 16.68 -18.11 -20.63
C LYS A 188 17.10 -19.22 -19.66
N GLU A 189 17.92 -18.86 -18.68
CA GLU A 189 18.48 -19.78 -17.69
C GLU A 189 18.51 -19.09 -16.32
N VAL A 190 18.24 -19.84 -15.27
CA VAL A 190 18.30 -19.39 -13.88
C VAL A 190 19.50 -20.06 -13.21
N LYS A 191 20.38 -19.25 -12.61
CA LYS A 191 21.45 -19.77 -11.75
C LYS A 191 20.93 -20.01 -10.34
N LEU A 192 21.34 -21.12 -9.75
CA LEU A 192 20.97 -21.48 -8.39
C LEU A 192 22.17 -22.10 -7.67
N ILE A 193 22.24 -21.88 -6.36
CA ILE A 193 23.23 -22.47 -5.46
C ILE A 193 22.47 -23.19 -4.33
N GLU A 194 23.05 -24.23 -3.74
CA GLU A 194 22.46 -24.88 -2.57
C GLU A 194 22.50 -23.96 -1.35
N LYS A 195 21.41 -23.95 -0.57
CA LYS A 195 21.23 -23.01 0.55
C LYS A 195 22.34 -23.14 1.57
N ASP A 196 22.61 -24.36 2.02
CA ASP A 196 23.60 -24.64 3.08
C ASP A 196 25.02 -24.24 2.64
N GLU A 197 25.35 -24.46 1.37
CA GLU A 197 26.62 -24.01 0.78
C GLU A 197 26.70 -22.48 0.78
N ALA A 198 25.64 -21.81 0.35
CA ALA A 198 25.59 -20.35 0.28
C ALA A 198 25.64 -19.69 1.66
N VAL A 199 24.97 -20.27 2.66
CA VAL A 199 25.04 -19.81 4.07
C VAL A 199 26.45 -20.01 4.62
N LYS A 200 27.02 -21.21 4.46
CA LYS A 200 28.39 -21.51 4.93
C LYS A 200 29.44 -20.59 4.28
N ALA A 201 29.23 -20.23 3.02
CA ALA A 201 30.09 -19.31 2.27
C ALA A 201 29.83 -17.82 2.56
N GLY A 202 28.84 -17.47 3.41
CA GLY A 202 28.48 -16.08 3.69
C GLY A 202 27.85 -15.33 2.52
N LYS A 203 27.37 -16.06 1.50
CA LYS A 203 26.63 -15.51 0.35
C LYS A 203 25.15 -15.31 0.69
N ILE A 204 24.60 -16.15 1.56
CA ILE A 204 23.34 -15.90 2.24
C ILE A 204 23.66 -15.64 3.71
N VAL A 205 23.21 -14.50 4.24
CA VAL A 205 23.35 -14.12 5.65
C VAL A 205 21.96 -14.10 6.25
N LEU A 206 21.74 -14.94 7.26
CA LEU A 206 20.50 -14.95 8.01
C LEU A 206 20.49 -13.76 8.99
N ILE A 207 19.41 -12.98 8.99
CA ILE A 207 19.25 -11.78 9.82
C ILE A 207 17.94 -11.83 10.59
N ASP A 208 17.93 -11.27 11.80
CA ASP A 208 16.74 -11.17 12.66
C ASP A 208 16.87 -9.96 13.60
N LYS A 209 17.04 -10.23 14.91
CA LYS A 209 16.95 -9.30 16.03
C LYS A 209 17.83 -8.06 15.90
N GLU A 210 18.99 -8.18 15.27
CA GLU A 210 19.92 -7.07 15.05
C GLU A 210 19.38 -5.98 14.11
N ILE A 211 18.39 -6.33 13.28
CA ILE A 211 17.60 -5.38 12.49
C ILE A 211 16.31 -5.04 13.23
N ASP A 212 15.61 -6.04 13.78
CA ASP A 212 14.34 -5.86 14.50
C ASP A 212 14.46 -4.80 15.60
N GLU A 213 15.51 -4.87 16.43
CA GLU A 213 15.72 -3.92 17.54
C GLU A 213 16.02 -2.50 17.05
N LYS A 214 16.74 -2.36 15.93
CA LYS A 214 17.04 -1.04 15.34
C LYS A 214 15.82 -0.42 14.71
N PHE A 215 15.02 -1.22 14.01
CA PHE A 215 13.73 -0.80 13.46
C PHE A 215 12.78 -0.34 14.58
N GLN A 216 12.59 -1.15 15.61
CA GLN A 216 11.77 -0.79 16.78
C GLN A 216 12.28 0.48 17.49
N ALA A 217 13.60 0.67 17.59
CA ALA A 217 14.19 1.88 18.15
C ALA A 217 13.93 3.11 17.28
N MET A 218 14.03 2.99 15.95
CA MET A 218 13.70 4.05 15.00
C MET A 218 12.25 4.51 15.19
N ILE A 219 11.30 3.58 15.27
CA ILE A 219 9.88 3.89 15.47
C ILE A 219 9.68 4.71 16.75
N LYS A 220 10.22 4.22 17.88
CA LYS A 220 10.11 4.92 19.18
C LYS A 220 10.78 6.30 19.16
N SER A 221 11.86 6.47 18.39
CA SER A 221 12.58 7.75 18.29
C SER A 221 11.81 8.84 17.52
N ASN A 222 10.86 8.44 16.68
CA ASN A 222 10.00 9.36 15.91
C ASN A 222 8.79 9.89 16.70
N LEU A 223 8.57 9.40 17.93
CA LEU A 223 7.55 9.89 18.84
C LEU A 223 7.95 11.23 19.48
N TYR A 224 6.96 12.06 19.82
CA TYR A 224 7.20 13.46 20.22
C TYR A 224 7.13 13.71 21.74
N ARG A 225 6.42 12.88 22.49
CA ARG A 225 6.01 13.13 23.90
C ARG A 225 6.37 11.96 24.83
N PRO A 226 7.66 11.63 24.99
CA PRO A 226 8.10 10.53 25.85
C PRO A 226 7.62 10.67 27.30
N GLU A 227 7.57 11.89 27.85
CA GLU A 227 7.10 12.11 29.22
C GLU A 227 5.60 11.84 29.39
N LEU A 228 4.77 12.24 28.41
CA LEU A 228 3.33 11.95 28.44
C LEU A 228 3.08 10.45 28.34
N ILE A 229 3.80 9.77 27.45
CA ILE A 229 3.75 8.31 27.31
C ILE A 229 4.11 7.66 28.65
N LYS A 230 5.24 8.04 29.24
CA LYS A 230 5.70 7.49 30.53
C LYS A 230 4.66 7.69 31.65
N GLU A 231 3.97 8.82 31.68
CA GLU A 231 2.96 9.12 32.70
C GLU A 231 1.63 8.39 32.46
N LYS A 232 1.18 8.29 31.20
CA LYS A 232 -0.21 7.94 30.87
C LYS A 232 -0.38 6.67 30.03
N ALA A 233 0.68 6.06 29.50
CA ALA A 233 0.54 4.90 28.60
C ALA A 233 -0.29 3.76 29.20
N SER A 234 -0.09 3.48 30.49
CA SER A 234 -0.84 2.43 31.20
C SER A 234 -2.34 2.70 31.34
N SER A 235 -2.81 3.94 31.12
CA SER A 235 -4.23 4.26 31.13
C SER A 235 -4.93 4.05 29.78
N VAL A 236 -4.17 3.79 28.70
CA VAL A 236 -4.73 3.52 27.37
C VAL A 236 -4.70 2.02 27.12
N LYS A 237 -5.87 1.48 26.79
CA LYS A 237 -6.06 0.10 26.38
C LYS A 237 -6.23 0.02 24.87
N VAL A 238 -5.36 -0.75 24.23
CA VAL A 238 -5.35 -0.99 22.78
C VAL A 238 -5.82 -2.41 22.53
N VAL A 239 -6.80 -2.59 21.64
CA VAL A 239 -7.03 -3.89 21.00
C VAL A 239 -6.39 -3.88 19.63
N TYR A 240 -5.59 -4.90 19.33
CA TYR A 240 -4.83 -4.99 18.09
C TYR A 240 -5.12 -6.29 17.34
N THR A 241 -5.14 -6.23 16.01
CA THR A 241 -5.12 -7.43 15.17
C THR A 241 -4.10 -7.30 14.02
N PRO A 242 -3.20 -8.27 13.83
CA PRO A 242 -2.34 -8.31 12.66
C PRO A 242 -3.02 -8.98 11.46
N LEU A 243 -4.29 -9.42 11.58
CA LEU A 243 -5.02 -10.17 10.56
C LEU A 243 -4.25 -11.40 10.05
N HIS A 244 -3.67 -12.17 10.98
CA HIS A 244 -2.77 -13.29 10.71
C HIS A 244 -1.46 -12.91 9.98
N GLY A 245 -1.05 -11.65 10.12
CA GLY A 245 0.11 -11.05 9.46
C GLY A 245 1.37 -10.95 10.33
N THR A 246 2.30 -10.14 9.82
CA THR A 246 3.63 -9.89 10.39
C THR A 246 3.65 -8.86 11.53
N GLY A 247 2.59 -8.04 11.66
CA GLY A 247 2.64 -6.86 12.52
C GLY A 247 2.72 -7.12 14.03
N ALA A 248 2.26 -8.27 14.53
CA ALA A 248 2.20 -8.57 15.97
C ALA A 248 3.55 -8.44 16.67
N MET A 249 4.62 -8.95 16.06
CA MET A 249 5.96 -8.91 16.66
C MET A 249 6.38 -7.49 17.00
N HIS A 250 6.21 -6.54 16.07
CA HIS A 250 6.67 -5.17 16.26
C HIS A 250 5.64 -4.30 16.99
N VAL A 251 4.34 -4.42 16.70
CA VAL A 251 3.31 -3.61 17.37
C VAL A 251 3.26 -3.93 18.87
N GLU A 252 3.24 -5.21 19.25
CA GLU A 252 3.24 -5.60 20.67
C GLU A 252 4.52 -5.12 21.37
N LYS A 253 5.67 -5.28 20.71
CA LYS A 253 6.96 -4.90 21.29
C LYS A 253 7.11 -3.39 21.44
N VAL A 254 6.78 -2.62 20.41
CA VAL A 254 6.91 -1.15 20.42
C VAL A 254 5.92 -0.56 21.42
N LEU A 255 4.64 -0.90 21.35
CA LEU A 255 3.64 -0.34 22.26
C LEU A 255 3.84 -0.84 23.70
N GLY A 256 4.25 -2.10 23.87
CA GLY A 256 4.59 -2.66 25.18
C GLY A 256 5.81 -1.97 25.83
N ASP A 257 6.86 -1.68 25.05
CA ASP A 257 8.03 -0.91 25.53
C ASP A 257 7.65 0.51 25.97
N LEU A 258 6.61 1.09 25.35
CA LEU A 258 6.05 2.40 25.70
C LEU A 258 5.13 2.32 26.93
N GLY A 259 4.83 1.12 27.44
CA GLY A 259 4.02 0.90 28.64
C GLY A 259 2.51 0.86 28.39
N LEU A 260 2.07 0.69 27.15
CA LEU A 260 0.65 0.56 26.81
C LEU A 260 0.13 -0.85 27.10
N ASN A 261 -1.17 -0.95 27.41
CA ASN A 261 -1.86 -2.23 27.54
C ASN A 261 -2.38 -2.68 26.16
N VAL A 262 -1.70 -3.64 25.55
CA VAL A 262 -2.06 -4.19 24.23
C VAL A 262 -2.70 -5.56 24.38
N ILE A 263 -3.92 -5.69 23.87
CA ILE A 263 -4.66 -6.95 23.81
C ILE A 263 -4.79 -7.35 22.34
N THR A 264 -3.98 -8.30 21.91
CA THR A 264 -4.05 -8.81 20.54
C THR A 264 -5.20 -9.81 20.41
N VAL A 265 -5.98 -9.73 19.33
CA VAL A 265 -7.05 -10.69 19.00
C VAL A 265 -6.45 -12.11 18.92
N PRO A 266 -6.75 -13.01 19.87
CA PRO A 266 -6.04 -14.29 19.98
C PRO A 266 -6.14 -15.14 18.72
N GLU A 267 -7.32 -15.16 18.09
CA GLU A 267 -7.61 -15.95 16.89
C GLU A 267 -6.87 -15.43 15.65
N GLN A 268 -6.46 -14.17 15.65
CA GLN A 268 -5.80 -13.51 14.51
C GLN A 268 -4.31 -13.23 14.77
N ARG A 269 -3.78 -13.55 15.95
CA ARG A 269 -2.41 -13.20 16.36
C ARG A 269 -1.34 -13.95 15.56
N GLU A 270 -1.50 -15.27 15.43
CA GLU A 270 -0.51 -16.11 14.77
C GLU A 270 -0.59 -16.01 13.24
N GLY A 271 0.57 -16.03 12.59
CA GLY A 271 0.67 -16.01 11.14
C GLY A 271 -0.03 -17.21 10.49
N ASN A 272 -0.95 -16.96 9.56
CA ASN A 272 -1.67 -18.01 8.85
C ASN A 272 -2.09 -17.55 7.44
N GLY A 273 -1.49 -18.18 6.42
CA GLY A 273 -1.72 -17.85 5.00
C GLY A 273 -3.12 -18.19 4.45
N ASP A 274 -3.93 -18.96 5.18
CA ASP A 274 -5.35 -19.19 4.85
C ASP A 274 -6.26 -18.03 5.29
N PHE A 275 -5.76 -17.13 6.15
CA PHE A 275 -6.53 -16.04 6.77
C PHE A 275 -7.91 -16.50 7.29
N PRO A 276 -8.00 -17.58 8.10
CA PRO A 276 -9.24 -18.36 8.31
C PRO A 276 -10.40 -17.59 8.97
N THR A 277 -10.14 -16.42 9.55
CA THR A 277 -11.14 -15.59 10.22
C THR A 277 -11.73 -14.50 9.33
N VAL A 278 -11.16 -14.25 8.15
CA VAL A 278 -11.54 -13.15 7.26
C VAL A 278 -11.54 -13.60 5.80
N GLU A 279 -12.49 -13.12 5.00
CA GLU A 279 -12.47 -13.37 3.56
C GLU A 279 -11.25 -12.69 2.90
N LYS A 280 -10.91 -11.50 3.42
CA LYS A 280 -9.81 -10.69 2.94
C LYS A 280 -9.13 -9.98 4.12
N PRO A 281 -7.81 -10.12 4.31
CA PRO A 281 -7.09 -9.49 5.41
C PRO A 281 -6.80 -8.01 5.07
N ASN A 282 -7.85 -7.21 4.88
CA ASN A 282 -7.74 -5.80 4.51
C ASN A 282 -8.34 -4.92 5.60
N PRO A 283 -7.54 -4.12 6.33
CA PRO A 283 -8.06 -3.26 7.40
C PRO A 283 -8.94 -2.10 6.89
N GLU A 284 -9.08 -1.94 5.57
CA GLU A 284 -10.07 -1.04 4.96
C GLU A 284 -11.51 -1.56 5.06
N GLU A 285 -11.68 -2.89 5.19
CA GLU A 285 -12.97 -3.55 5.12
C GLU A 285 -13.53 -3.79 6.53
N ALA A 286 -14.72 -3.27 6.81
CA ALA A 286 -15.35 -3.40 8.13
C ALA A 286 -15.44 -4.86 8.65
N PRO A 287 -15.74 -5.88 7.82
CA PRO A 287 -15.72 -7.27 8.26
C PRO A 287 -14.37 -7.75 8.81
N ALA A 288 -13.25 -7.23 8.33
CA ALA A 288 -11.92 -7.65 8.80
C ALA A 288 -11.64 -7.18 10.23
N LEU A 289 -12.20 -6.04 10.64
CA LEU A 289 -12.04 -5.49 12.00
C LEU A 289 -13.04 -6.05 13.01
N LYS A 290 -14.04 -6.83 12.57
CA LYS A 290 -15.16 -7.27 13.40
C LYS A 290 -14.72 -7.90 14.73
N MET A 291 -13.81 -8.88 14.69
CA MET A 291 -13.34 -9.56 15.92
C MET A 291 -12.59 -8.61 16.85
N ALA A 292 -11.81 -7.68 16.30
CA ALA A 292 -11.11 -6.67 17.09
C ALA A 292 -12.08 -5.67 17.74
N VAL A 293 -13.14 -5.27 17.03
CA VAL A 293 -14.20 -4.43 17.59
C VAL A 293 -14.96 -5.15 18.70
N GLU A 294 -15.38 -6.40 18.48
CA GLU A 294 -16.08 -7.20 19.50
C GLU A 294 -15.22 -7.38 20.77
N LEU A 295 -13.92 -7.62 20.60
CA LEU A 295 -12.97 -7.70 21.72
C LEU A 295 -12.81 -6.33 22.41
N ALA A 296 -12.75 -5.24 21.64
CA ALA A 296 -12.65 -3.90 22.19
C ALA A 296 -13.89 -3.48 23.00
N GLU A 297 -15.09 -3.83 22.54
CA GLU A 297 -16.33 -3.62 23.29
C GLU A 297 -16.33 -4.39 24.62
N LYS A 298 -15.90 -5.67 24.59
CA LYS A 298 -15.77 -6.50 25.79
C LYS A 298 -14.76 -5.92 26.78
N GLU A 299 -13.61 -5.51 26.28
CA GLU A 299 -12.49 -5.03 27.09
C GLU A 299 -12.58 -3.53 27.41
N LYS A 300 -13.52 -2.80 26.80
CA LYS A 300 -13.65 -1.34 26.85
C LYS A 300 -12.33 -0.66 26.46
N ALA A 301 -11.80 -1.02 25.29
CA ALA A 301 -10.55 -0.46 24.79
C ALA A 301 -10.71 0.98 24.29
N ASP A 302 -9.68 1.81 24.41
CA ASP A 302 -9.72 3.18 23.92
C ASP A 302 -9.57 3.25 22.39
N VAL A 303 -8.97 2.22 21.80
CA VAL A 303 -8.68 2.15 20.36
C VAL A 303 -8.57 0.70 19.89
N VAL A 304 -9.15 0.46 18.70
CA VAL A 304 -8.87 -0.72 17.88
C VAL A 304 -7.83 -0.34 16.84
N MET A 305 -6.82 -1.19 16.68
CA MET A 305 -5.77 -1.07 15.68
C MET A 305 -5.70 -2.34 14.84
N ALA A 306 -5.48 -2.21 13.55
CA ALA A 306 -5.31 -3.34 12.64
C ALA A 306 -4.21 -3.06 11.62
N THR A 307 -3.42 -4.07 11.29
CA THR A 307 -2.51 -4.03 10.13
C THR A 307 -2.86 -5.14 9.15
N ASP A 308 -2.54 -4.95 7.87
CA ASP A 308 -2.64 -6.01 6.87
C ASP A 308 -1.45 -7.01 7.00
N PRO A 309 -1.43 -8.11 6.22
CA PRO A 309 -0.47 -9.20 6.42
C PRO A 309 1.02 -8.80 6.38
N ASP A 310 1.40 -7.84 5.54
CA ASP A 310 2.77 -7.31 5.46
C ASP A 310 2.97 -5.99 6.21
N ALA A 311 1.97 -5.58 6.99
CA ALA A 311 1.94 -4.42 7.88
C ALA A 311 2.32 -3.08 7.24
N ASP A 312 2.03 -2.93 5.95
CA ASP A 312 2.17 -1.66 5.23
C ASP A 312 0.87 -0.84 5.27
N ARG A 313 -0.23 -1.39 5.82
CA ARG A 313 -1.48 -0.65 6.06
C ARG A 313 -1.85 -0.60 7.54
N PHE A 314 -2.51 0.47 7.95
CA PHE A 314 -2.96 0.67 9.31
C PHE A 314 -4.41 1.18 9.39
N GLY A 315 -5.32 0.36 9.94
CA GLY A 315 -6.73 0.70 10.17
C GLY A 315 -7.05 0.86 11.65
N THR A 316 -8.06 1.68 11.94
CA THR A 316 -8.45 2.00 13.31
C THR A 316 -9.95 2.13 13.51
N ALA A 317 -10.38 1.92 14.75
CA ALA A 317 -11.70 2.32 15.21
C ALA A 317 -11.62 2.88 16.64
N PHE A 318 -12.49 3.83 16.97
CA PHE A 318 -12.53 4.48 18.29
C PHE A 318 -13.95 4.44 18.86
N PRO A 319 -14.12 4.35 20.18
CA PRO A 319 -15.43 4.40 20.79
C PRO A 319 -16.02 5.82 20.66
N ASP A 320 -17.30 5.89 20.27
CA ASP A 320 -18.09 7.12 20.36
C ASP A 320 -18.55 7.40 21.80
N LYS A 321 -19.32 8.46 21.99
CA LYS A 321 -19.87 8.85 23.31
C LYS A 321 -20.79 7.79 23.93
N ASN A 322 -21.32 6.86 23.13
CA ASN A 322 -22.17 5.75 23.56
C ASN A 322 -21.38 4.45 23.77
N GLY A 323 -20.06 4.46 23.55
CA GLY A 323 -19.19 3.28 23.62
C GLY A 323 -19.24 2.39 22.36
N LYS A 324 -19.90 2.83 21.29
CA LYS A 324 -19.91 2.09 20.01
C LYS A 324 -18.67 2.46 19.21
N TYR A 325 -17.96 1.46 18.68
CA TYR A 325 -16.77 1.72 17.87
C TYR A 325 -17.14 2.21 16.48
N VAL A 326 -16.53 3.34 16.10
CA VAL A 326 -16.65 3.96 14.79
C VAL A 326 -15.33 3.75 14.06
N LEU A 327 -15.40 3.09 12.90
CA LEU A 327 -14.25 2.91 12.03
C LEU A 327 -13.85 4.26 11.43
N VAL A 328 -12.54 4.50 11.39
CA VAL A 328 -11.96 5.70 10.81
C VAL A 328 -11.35 5.33 9.48
N SER A 329 -11.74 6.04 8.42
CA SER A 329 -11.24 5.76 7.07
C SER A 329 -9.76 6.10 6.91
N GLY A 330 -9.13 5.57 5.87
CA GLY A 330 -7.73 5.85 5.56
C GLY A 330 -7.44 7.35 5.43
N ASN A 331 -8.34 8.09 4.78
CA ASN A 331 -8.26 9.55 4.66
C ASN A 331 -8.42 10.27 6.01
N GLN A 332 -9.38 9.85 6.84
CA GLN A 332 -9.62 10.46 8.14
C GLN A 332 -8.44 10.23 9.09
N MET A 333 -7.91 9.01 9.12
CA MET A 333 -6.75 8.70 9.96
C MET A 333 -5.49 9.40 9.44
N GLY A 334 -5.30 9.46 8.13
CA GLY A 334 -4.21 10.25 7.54
C GLY A 334 -4.29 11.73 7.88
N ALA A 335 -5.49 12.31 7.92
CA ALA A 335 -5.70 13.69 8.34
C ALA A 335 -5.42 13.92 9.83
N LEU A 336 -5.87 13.02 10.69
CA LEU A 336 -5.57 13.06 12.13
C LEU A 336 -4.06 12.95 12.39
N LEU A 337 -3.39 12.00 11.75
CA LEU A 337 -1.93 11.83 11.86
C LEU A 337 -1.18 13.04 11.31
N ALA A 338 -1.58 13.57 10.15
CA ALA A 338 -0.99 14.78 9.58
C ALA A 338 -1.12 15.98 10.54
N ASP A 339 -2.33 16.26 11.05
CA ASP A 339 -2.52 17.36 12.01
C ASP A 339 -1.68 17.16 13.27
N TYR A 340 -1.64 15.95 13.83
CA TYR A 340 -0.85 15.67 15.03
C TYR A 340 0.66 15.80 14.80
N VAL A 341 1.19 15.28 13.69
CA VAL A 341 2.61 15.40 13.33
C VAL A 341 2.98 16.87 13.14
N LEU A 342 2.18 17.64 12.39
CA LEU A 342 2.46 19.05 12.13
C LEU A 342 2.32 19.91 13.39
N LEU A 343 1.30 19.65 14.22
CA LEU A 343 1.13 20.25 15.54
C LEU A 343 2.36 19.99 16.41
N SER A 344 2.80 18.74 16.50
CA SER A 344 3.92 18.33 17.35
C SER A 344 5.23 18.96 16.88
N LYS A 345 5.51 18.94 15.58
CA LYS A 345 6.68 19.63 15.02
C LYS A 345 6.65 21.13 15.32
N LYS A 346 5.48 21.77 15.28
CA LYS A 346 5.33 23.18 15.65
C LYS A 346 5.55 23.42 17.15
N GLU A 347 4.90 22.67 18.03
CA GLU A 347 5.00 22.83 19.49
C GLU A 347 6.42 22.62 20.01
N PHE A 348 7.15 21.65 19.45
CA PHE A 348 8.53 21.36 19.84
C PHE A 348 9.58 22.11 19.01
N ASN A 349 9.18 23.05 18.16
CA ASN A 349 10.08 23.79 17.27
C ASN A 349 10.99 22.87 16.42
N LYS A 350 10.41 21.77 15.93
CA LYS A 350 11.02 20.74 15.06
C LYS A 350 10.50 20.79 13.63
N MET A 351 9.73 21.82 13.25
CA MET A 351 9.33 22.01 11.86
C MET A 351 10.56 22.38 11.03
N PRO A 352 10.92 21.61 9.99
CA PRO A 352 12.06 21.96 9.15
C PRO A 352 11.74 23.18 8.27
N GLU A 353 12.77 23.79 7.68
CA GLU A 353 12.58 24.75 6.60
C GLU A 353 11.93 24.08 5.38
N LYS A 354 11.16 24.83 4.58
CA LYS A 354 10.46 24.31 3.39
C LYS A 354 9.76 22.94 3.64
N PRO A 355 8.91 22.83 4.67
CA PRO A 355 8.28 21.56 5.01
C PRO A 355 7.30 21.14 3.91
N VAL A 356 7.33 19.85 3.55
CA VAL A 356 6.49 19.26 2.50
C VAL A 356 5.76 18.02 3.00
N LEU A 357 4.43 18.03 2.88
CA LEU A 357 3.56 16.87 3.03
C LEU A 357 3.26 16.32 1.64
N ILE A 358 3.31 14.99 1.46
CA ILE A 358 3.05 14.36 0.16
C ILE A 358 1.80 13.48 0.24
N ARG A 359 0.90 13.59 -0.74
CA ARG A 359 -0.27 12.69 -0.85
C ARG A 359 -0.50 12.19 -2.27
N SER A 360 -1.18 11.04 -2.41
CA SER A 360 -1.63 10.59 -3.73
C SER A 360 -2.74 11.49 -4.28
N ILE A 361 -2.88 11.49 -5.62
CA ILE A 361 -3.86 12.25 -6.37
C ILE A 361 -5.33 11.88 -6.08
N VAL A 362 -5.57 10.71 -5.48
CA VAL A 362 -6.91 10.24 -5.09
C VAL A 362 -7.13 10.30 -3.56
N THR A 363 -6.12 10.73 -2.81
CA THR A 363 -6.24 11.02 -1.39
C THR A 363 -7.02 12.30 -1.17
N SER A 364 -7.84 12.31 -0.12
CA SER A 364 -8.69 13.46 0.22
C SER A 364 -7.88 14.76 0.33
N PRO A 365 -8.33 15.87 -0.27
CA PRO A 365 -7.67 17.16 -0.13
C PRO A 365 -7.87 17.77 1.27
N PHE A 366 -8.51 17.06 2.21
CA PHE A 366 -8.65 17.49 3.60
C PHE A 366 -7.30 17.86 4.23
N VAL A 367 -6.26 17.08 3.94
CA VAL A 367 -4.90 17.35 4.43
C VAL A 367 -4.27 18.62 3.88
N ASP A 368 -4.75 19.13 2.74
CA ASP A 368 -4.25 20.38 2.14
C ASP A 368 -4.66 21.58 3.02
N SER A 369 -5.89 21.54 3.55
CA SER A 369 -6.39 22.55 4.49
C SER A 369 -5.59 22.54 5.80
N ILE A 370 -5.24 21.34 6.28
CA ILE A 370 -4.43 21.16 7.49
C ILE A 370 -3.02 21.70 7.25
N ALA A 371 -2.35 21.25 6.19
CA ALA A 371 -0.99 21.67 5.85
C ALA A 371 -0.87 23.20 5.71
N LYS A 372 -1.86 23.84 5.08
CA LYS A 372 -1.94 25.30 4.95
C LYS A 372 -1.91 26.03 6.30
N LYS A 373 -2.60 25.53 7.34
CA LYS A 373 -2.59 26.14 8.68
C LYS A 373 -1.19 26.15 9.32
N TYR A 374 -0.36 25.16 9.00
CA TYR A 374 0.99 25.02 9.52
C TYR A 374 2.07 25.59 8.59
N ASN A 375 1.68 26.26 7.49
CA ASN A 375 2.58 26.73 6.43
C ASN A 375 3.42 25.61 5.82
N VAL A 376 2.83 24.43 5.65
CA VAL A 376 3.43 23.27 4.99
C VAL A 376 2.95 23.19 3.55
N ALA A 377 3.89 23.02 2.62
CA ALA A 377 3.56 22.81 1.22
C ALA A 377 3.00 21.39 1.02
N VAL A 378 2.01 21.24 0.14
CA VAL A 378 1.52 19.92 -0.27
C VAL A 378 2.05 19.59 -1.66
N LYS A 379 2.64 18.40 -1.78
CA LYS A 379 3.00 17.80 -3.05
C LYS A 379 2.03 16.66 -3.37
N GLU A 380 1.36 16.75 -4.51
CA GLU A 380 0.47 15.70 -5.01
C GLU A 380 1.24 14.82 -6.00
N CYS A 381 1.10 13.49 -5.88
CA CYS A 381 1.76 12.50 -6.75
C CYS A 381 0.76 11.45 -7.28
N LEU A 382 1.20 10.57 -8.18
CA LEU A 382 0.36 9.46 -8.67
C LEU A 382 0.06 8.44 -7.55
N THR A 383 -1.03 7.67 -7.69
CA THR A 383 -1.37 6.57 -6.78
C THR A 383 -0.30 5.47 -6.79
N GLY A 384 0.06 5.00 -5.61
CA GLY A 384 1.09 4.04 -5.29
C GLY A 384 2.20 4.69 -4.49
N PHE A 385 2.40 4.25 -3.25
CA PHE A 385 3.35 4.83 -2.29
C PHE A 385 4.80 4.99 -2.80
N LYS A 386 5.19 4.22 -3.81
CA LYS A 386 6.46 4.41 -4.53
C LYS A 386 6.66 5.83 -5.05
N TRP A 387 5.58 6.54 -5.41
CA TRP A 387 5.66 7.94 -5.86
C TRP A 387 5.87 8.92 -4.71
N ILE A 388 5.33 8.62 -3.52
CA ILE A 388 5.60 9.39 -2.29
C ILE A 388 7.08 9.26 -1.93
N ALA A 389 7.59 8.02 -1.89
CA ALA A 389 9.00 7.74 -1.62
C ALA A 389 9.93 8.33 -2.70
N TYR A 390 9.52 8.27 -3.99
CA TYR A 390 10.26 8.90 -5.08
C TYR A 390 10.36 10.41 -4.87
N ASP A 391 9.24 11.08 -4.63
CA ASP A 391 9.22 12.53 -4.45
C ASP A 391 10.00 12.98 -3.20
N GLU A 392 9.92 12.22 -2.11
CA GLU A 392 10.78 12.40 -0.94
C GLU A 392 12.26 12.27 -1.31
N GLY A 393 12.64 11.19 -2.00
CA GLY A 393 14.03 10.95 -2.41
C GLY A 393 14.56 12.00 -3.39
N GLN A 394 13.71 12.57 -4.27
CA GLN A 394 14.11 13.69 -5.12
C GLN A 394 14.38 14.96 -4.30
N MET A 395 13.49 15.29 -3.35
CA MET A 395 13.66 16.44 -2.47
C MET A 395 14.91 16.32 -1.60
N GLU A 396 15.22 15.12 -1.11
CA GLU A 396 16.44 14.82 -0.36
C GLU A 396 17.69 15.07 -1.22
N LYS A 397 17.67 14.68 -2.50
CA LYS A 397 18.80 14.83 -3.44
C LYS A 397 19.02 16.28 -3.87
N ASP A 398 17.97 17.03 -4.15
CA ASP A 398 18.07 18.38 -4.74
C ASP A 398 17.89 19.53 -3.72
N GLY A 399 17.50 19.23 -2.48
CA GLY A 399 17.27 20.21 -1.43
C GLY A 399 16.06 21.13 -1.67
N SER A 400 15.12 20.71 -2.53
CA SER A 400 13.93 21.51 -2.89
C SER A 400 12.90 21.58 -1.76
N GLY A 401 12.89 20.63 -0.84
CA GLY A 401 12.00 20.61 0.32
C GLY A 401 12.43 19.60 1.37
N ASN A 402 11.80 19.67 2.55
CA ASN A 402 12.01 18.70 3.63
C ASN A 402 10.72 17.95 3.90
N TYR A 403 10.73 16.64 3.71
CA TYR A 403 9.59 15.77 3.98
C TYR A 403 9.19 15.84 5.46
N VAL A 404 7.88 15.92 5.72
CA VAL A 404 7.35 15.90 7.09
C VAL A 404 6.29 14.83 7.36
N PHE A 405 5.58 14.37 6.32
CA PHE A 405 4.55 13.34 6.41
C PHE A 405 4.08 12.93 5.01
N GLY A 406 3.68 11.67 4.85
CA GLY A 406 3.16 11.15 3.60
C GLY A 406 2.02 10.17 3.82
N LEU A 407 1.02 10.21 2.94
CA LEU A 407 -0.17 9.37 3.08
C LEU A 407 -0.83 8.98 1.76
N GLU A 408 -1.51 7.84 1.80
CA GLU A 408 -2.50 7.40 0.81
C GLU A 408 -3.83 7.06 1.48
N GLU A 409 -4.93 7.29 0.78
CA GLU A 409 -6.29 6.94 1.18
C GLU A 409 -6.47 5.45 1.48
N SER A 410 -5.60 4.62 0.91
CA SER A 410 -5.55 3.16 1.08
C SER A 410 -4.85 2.74 2.38
N TYR A 411 -5.05 3.52 3.44
CA TYR A 411 -4.61 3.25 4.81
C TYR A 411 -3.08 3.17 4.95
N GLY A 412 -2.37 3.92 4.11
CA GLY A 412 -0.92 3.99 4.06
C GLY A 412 -0.38 5.29 4.61
N TYR A 413 0.57 5.22 5.54
CA TYR A 413 1.16 6.40 6.17
C TYR A 413 2.66 6.20 6.33
N LEU A 414 3.42 7.30 6.28
CA LEU A 414 4.84 7.32 6.58
C LEU A 414 5.13 8.58 7.42
N VAL A 415 5.64 8.39 8.63
CA VAL A 415 5.90 9.47 9.61
C VAL A 415 7.38 9.85 9.70
N GLU A 416 8.23 8.92 9.29
CA GLU A 416 9.69 8.91 9.38
C GLU A 416 10.35 9.04 8.00
N THR A 417 11.68 9.19 7.96
CA THR A 417 12.47 9.28 6.71
C THR A 417 13.44 8.10 6.54
N GLU A 418 13.46 7.19 7.50
CA GLU A 418 14.29 5.99 7.48
C GLU A 418 13.67 4.84 6.67
N VAL A 419 12.36 4.93 6.40
CA VAL A 419 11.57 3.98 5.61
C VAL A 419 11.11 4.68 4.32
N ARG A 420 10.94 3.91 3.23
CA ARG A 420 10.54 4.41 1.90
C ARG A 420 9.36 3.61 1.32
N ASP A 421 8.50 3.14 2.22
CA ASP A 421 7.16 2.60 1.93
C ASP A 421 6.24 3.00 3.08
N LYS A 422 4.99 2.56 3.05
CA LYS A 422 4.07 2.72 4.17
C LYS A 422 4.58 1.93 5.37
N ASP A 423 4.44 2.50 6.56
CA ASP A 423 4.76 1.84 7.83
C ASP A 423 3.54 1.84 8.75
N GLY A 424 2.81 0.72 8.76
CA GLY A 424 1.65 0.54 9.63
C GLY A 424 2.01 0.42 11.11
N ILE A 425 3.27 0.06 11.43
CA ILE A 425 3.74 -0.11 12.81
C ILE A 425 4.11 1.26 13.39
N SER A 426 4.80 2.10 12.61
CA SER A 426 5.04 3.50 12.96
C SER A 426 3.73 4.29 13.07
N ALA A 427 2.78 4.05 12.17
CA ALA A 427 1.44 4.63 12.27
C ALA A 427 0.71 4.18 13.55
N ALA A 428 0.82 2.91 13.97
CA ALA A 428 0.25 2.41 15.22
C ALA A 428 0.85 3.10 16.45
N ALA A 429 2.18 3.25 16.50
CA ALA A 429 2.86 3.94 17.59
C ALA A 429 2.49 5.43 17.65
N MET A 430 2.43 6.11 16.50
CA MET A 430 2.01 7.51 16.40
C MET A 430 0.54 7.69 16.80
N CYS A 431 -0.33 6.76 16.40
CA CYS A 431 -1.73 6.75 16.79
C CYS A 431 -1.91 6.58 18.31
N ALA A 432 -1.15 5.67 18.93
CA ALA A 432 -1.15 5.49 20.37
C ALA A 432 -0.75 6.78 21.13
N GLU A 433 0.33 7.45 20.70
CA GLU A 433 0.75 8.73 21.28
C GLU A 433 -0.30 9.83 21.05
N MET A 434 -0.89 9.89 19.86
CA MET A 434 -1.93 10.85 19.52
C MET A 434 -3.20 10.64 20.36
N THR A 435 -3.63 9.39 20.58
CA THR A 435 -4.73 9.04 21.48
C THR A 435 -4.45 9.52 22.90
N LEU A 436 -3.25 9.25 23.43
CA LEU A 436 -2.82 9.73 24.75
C LEU A 436 -2.84 11.27 24.83
N TYR A 437 -2.34 11.94 23.80
CA TYR A 437 -2.30 13.40 23.72
C TYR A 437 -3.71 14.00 23.82
N TRP A 438 -4.64 13.58 22.96
CA TRP A 438 -5.99 14.15 22.98
C TRP A 438 -6.77 13.74 24.23
N ALA A 439 -6.60 12.52 24.73
CA ALA A 439 -7.18 12.11 26.01
C ALA A 439 -6.69 13.00 27.17
N SER A 440 -5.40 13.38 27.18
CA SER A 440 -4.84 14.32 28.17
C SER A 440 -5.44 15.73 28.10
N LYS A 441 -6.05 16.07 26.96
CA LYS A 441 -6.82 17.32 26.74
C LYS A 441 -8.32 17.15 26.98
N GLY A 442 -8.75 15.98 27.48
CA GLY A 442 -10.16 15.66 27.71
C GLY A 442 -10.97 15.51 26.43
N LYS A 443 -10.34 15.09 25.32
CA LYS A 443 -10.99 14.88 24.02
C LYS A 443 -10.67 13.51 23.43
N SER A 444 -11.67 12.89 22.82
CA SER A 444 -11.45 11.72 21.95
C SER A 444 -10.93 12.15 20.56
N LEU A 445 -10.39 11.20 19.80
CA LEU A 445 -9.97 11.46 18.42
C LEU A 445 -11.15 11.72 17.48
N LEU A 446 -12.31 11.13 17.74
CA LEU A 446 -13.54 11.40 16.98
C LEU A 446 -14.04 12.83 17.23
N GLU A 447 -13.92 13.33 18.46
CA GLU A 447 -14.22 14.73 18.77
C GLU A 447 -13.23 15.67 18.11
N HIS A 448 -11.93 15.36 18.14
CA HIS A 448 -10.92 16.16 17.44
C HIS A 448 -11.14 16.17 15.92
N LEU A 449 -11.51 15.04 15.32
CA LEU A 449 -11.87 14.96 13.91
C LEU A 449 -13.08 15.87 13.59
N ASN A 450 -14.10 15.88 14.44
CA ASN A 450 -15.24 16.79 14.30
C ASN A 450 -14.82 18.26 14.45
N ASP A 451 -13.89 18.59 15.35
CA ASP A 451 -13.33 19.95 15.49
C ASP A 451 -12.58 20.39 14.23
N MET A 452 -11.81 19.49 13.61
CA MET A 452 -11.16 19.74 12.34
C MET A 452 -12.19 19.98 11.22
N TYR A 453 -13.28 19.20 11.16
CA TYR A 453 -14.35 19.45 10.18
C TYR A 453 -15.04 20.80 10.38
N LYS A 454 -15.29 21.21 11.63
CA LYS A 454 -15.80 22.56 11.92
C LYS A 454 -14.82 23.64 11.50
N GLU A 455 -13.51 23.39 11.57
CA GLU A 455 -12.49 24.36 11.21
C GLU A 455 -12.31 24.50 9.69
N TYR A 456 -12.28 23.39 8.95
CA TYR A 456 -11.86 23.37 7.56
C TYR A 456 -12.98 23.07 6.55
N GLY A 457 -14.18 22.71 7.03
CA GLY A 457 -15.23 22.11 6.22
C GLY A 457 -15.27 20.59 6.39
N LEU A 458 -16.42 19.99 6.08
CA LEU A 458 -16.60 18.55 6.13
C LEU A 458 -16.06 17.91 4.85
N PHE A 459 -15.26 16.87 5.04
CA PHE A 459 -14.80 16.00 3.96
C PHE A 459 -15.41 14.62 4.15
N GLU A 460 -16.16 14.17 3.14
CA GLU A 460 -16.70 12.83 3.08
C GLU A 460 -16.17 12.12 1.84
N ASP A 461 -15.44 11.03 2.05
CA ASP A 461 -14.80 10.28 0.98
C ASP A 461 -15.52 8.95 0.75
N ARG A 462 -15.80 8.61 -0.50
CA ARG A 462 -16.36 7.31 -0.90
C ARG A 462 -15.57 6.71 -2.05
N ALA A 463 -15.57 5.39 -2.15
CA ALA A 463 -15.02 4.67 -3.29
C ALA A 463 -16.05 3.70 -3.87
N ILE A 464 -16.13 3.64 -5.20
CA ILE A 464 -16.97 2.69 -5.93
C ILE A 464 -16.05 1.81 -6.77
N SER A 465 -16.12 0.50 -6.56
CA SER A 465 -15.34 -0.48 -7.31
C SER A 465 -16.26 -1.38 -8.12
N LYS A 466 -16.01 -1.51 -9.43
CA LYS A 466 -16.74 -2.44 -10.30
C LYS A 466 -15.76 -3.41 -10.96
N TYR A 467 -16.00 -4.69 -10.78
CA TYR A 467 -15.25 -5.79 -11.39
C TYR A 467 -15.85 -6.18 -12.74
N PHE A 468 -14.98 -6.50 -13.70
CA PHE A 468 -15.31 -6.97 -15.05
C PHE A 468 -14.51 -8.26 -15.34
N PRO A 469 -14.90 -9.42 -14.77
CA PRO A 469 -14.12 -10.65 -14.90
C PRO A 469 -14.06 -11.16 -16.34
N GLY A 470 -13.08 -12.03 -16.60
CA GLY A 470 -12.90 -12.70 -17.89
C GLY A 470 -12.23 -11.84 -18.96
N VAL A 471 -12.00 -12.47 -20.11
CA VAL A 471 -11.19 -11.91 -21.22
C VAL A 471 -11.74 -10.62 -21.83
N GLN A 472 -13.03 -10.32 -21.64
CA GLN A 472 -13.67 -9.10 -22.16
C GLN A 472 -13.49 -7.89 -21.24
N GLY A 473 -13.15 -8.10 -19.96
CA GLY A 473 -13.08 -7.06 -18.94
C GLY A 473 -12.20 -5.87 -19.30
N PRO A 474 -10.93 -6.07 -19.71
CA PRO A 474 -10.04 -4.99 -20.11
C PRO A 474 -10.60 -4.11 -21.24
N LYS A 475 -11.30 -4.72 -22.20
CA LYS A 475 -11.93 -4.00 -23.32
C LYS A 475 -13.08 -3.11 -22.85
N ILE A 476 -13.94 -3.63 -21.95
CA ILE A 476 -15.05 -2.87 -21.36
C ILE A 476 -14.51 -1.65 -20.59
N MET A 477 -13.53 -1.88 -19.71
CA MET A 477 -12.90 -0.80 -18.93
C MET A 477 -12.24 0.26 -19.82
N GLY A 478 -11.54 -0.17 -20.88
CA GLY A 478 -10.95 0.73 -21.87
C GLY A 478 -12.02 1.57 -22.59
N GLY A 479 -13.17 0.98 -22.90
CA GLY A 479 -14.33 1.66 -23.46
C GLY A 479 -14.88 2.74 -22.53
N ILE A 480 -15.07 2.43 -21.24
CA ILE A 480 -15.53 3.38 -20.22
C ILE A 480 -14.59 4.58 -20.13
N MET A 481 -13.28 4.34 -19.99
CA MET A 481 -12.29 5.43 -19.89
C MET A 481 -12.20 6.26 -21.16
N THR A 482 -12.35 5.63 -22.33
CA THR A 482 -12.40 6.35 -23.60
C THR A 482 -13.63 7.25 -23.65
N LYS A 483 -14.81 6.71 -23.32
CA LYS A 483 -16.07 7.47 -23.29
C LYS A 483 -16.00 8.67 -22.33
N LEU A 484 -15.55 8.46 -21.10
CA LEU A 484 -15.36 9.53 -20.12
C LEU A 484 -14.39 10.61 -20.61
N ARG A 485 -13.35 10.23 -21.35
CA ARG A 485 -12.35 11.16 -21.88
C ARG A 485 -12.87 11.95 -23.08
N THR A 486 -13.68 11.34 -23.94
CA THR A 486 -14.18 11.96 -25.17
C THR A 486 -15.47 12.76 -24.96
N GLU A 487 -16.39 12.23 -24.16
CA GLU A 487 -17.69 12.87 -23.88
C GLU A 487 -17.62 13.78 -22.65
N GLY A 488 -16.72 13.49 -21.69
CA GLY A 488 -16.62 14.21 -20.43
C GLY A 488 -17.81 13.99 -19.51
N LEU A 489 -17.71 14.54 -18.30
CA LEU A 489 -18.85 14.79 -17.42
C LEU A 489 -18.94 16.30 -17.24
N THR A 490 -20.14 16.87 -17.39
CA THR A 490 -20.38 18.32 -17.27
C THR A 490 -20.97 18.69 -15.92
N SER A 491 -21.59 17.72 -15.23
CA SER A 491 -22.07 17.82 -13.86
C SER A 491 -22.03 16.46 -13.19
N LEU A 492 -21.95 16.46 -11.86
CA LEU A 492 -22.11 15.28 -11.00
C LEU A 492 -22.79 15.69 -9.69
N GLY A 493 -23.80 14.95 -9.24
CA GLY A 493 -24.49 15.22 -7.98
C GLY A 493 -25.12 16.62 -7.93
N GLY A 494 -25.63 17.08 -9.07
CA GLY A 494 -26.17 18.43 -9.26
C GLY A 494 -25.13 19.57 -9.21
N LYS A 495 -23.83 19.25 -9.17
CA LYS A 495 -22.72 20.24 -9.20
C LYS A 495 -22.07 20.28 -10.57
N LYS A 496 -21.79 21.47 -11.08
CA LYS A 496 -21.06 21.66 -12.35
C LYS A 496 -19.61 21.18 -12.24
N VAL A 497 -19.11 20.49 -13.25
CA VAL A 497 -17.66 20.22 -13.43
C VAL A 497 -16.99 21.48 -13.96
N ILE A 498 -16.02 22.01 -13.22
CA ILE A 498 -15.31 23.26 -13.54
C ILE A 498 -13.89 23.04 -14.05
N LYS A 499 -13.31 21.85 -13.80
CA LYS A 499 -12.00 21.49 -14.32
C LYS A 499 -11.91 19.98 -14.49
N ILE A 500 -11.36 19.53 -15.60
CA ILE A 500 -10.99 18.14 -15.86
C ILE A 500 -9.47 18.05 -15.87
N ARG A 501 -8.90 17.08 -15.15
CA ARG A 501 -7.50 16.69 -15.26
C ARG A 501 -7.44 15.32 -15.94
N ASP A 502 -6.81 15.26 -17.12
CA ASP A 502 -6.52 14.01 -17.80
C ASP A 502 -5.04 13.69 -17.68
N ILE A 503 -4.74 12.78 -16.77
CA ILE A 503 -3.36 12.43 -16.43
C ILE A 503 -2.70 11.62 -17.57
N GLN A 504 -3.50 10.92 -18.38
CA GLN A 504 -2.97 10.15 -19.51
C GLN A 504 -2.54 11.06 -20.65
N GLN A 505 -3.28 12.15 -20.86
CA GLN A 505 -2.95 13.20 -21.82
C GLN A 505 -2.07 14.31 -21.24
N GLN A 506 -1.80 14.27 -19.94
CA GLN A 506 -1.01 15.27 -19.18
C GLN A 506 -1.54 16.69 -19.34
N VAL A 507 -2.87 16.86 -19.37
CA VAL A 507 -3.51 18.16 -19.52
C VAL A 507 -4.62 18.38 -18.50
N ALA A 508 -4.84 19.64 -18.14
CA ALA A 508 -6.02 20.08 -17.43
C ALA A 508 -6.73 21.22 -18.18
N PHE A 509 -8.06 21.26 -18.11
CA PHE A 509 -8.85 22.25 -18.83
C PHE A 509 -10.23 22.45 -18.18
N ASP A 510 -10.84 23.60 -18.41
CA ASP A 510 -12.25 23.84 -18.10
C ASP A 510 -13.11 23.17 -19.19
N PRO A 511 -14.07 22.28 -18.86
CA PRO A 511 -14.95 21.68 -19.87
C PRO A 511 -15.78 22.72 -20.65
N ALA A 512 -16.01 23.93 -20.13
CA ALA A 512 -16.63 25.03 -20.85
C ALA A 512 -15.69 25.72 -21.86
N ASN A 513 -14.37 25.48 -21.78
CA ASN A 513 -13.36 25.98 -22.71
C ASN A 513 -12.25 24.94 -22.99
N PRO A 514 -12.57 23.83 -23.67
CA PRO A 514 -11.68 22.67 -23.79
C PRO A 514 -10.43 22.91 -24.67
N SER A 515 -10.38 24.01 -25.41
CA SER A 515 -9.20 24.40 -26.21
C SER A 515 -8.09 25.03 -25.35
N SER A 516 -8.43 25.60 -24.18
CA SER A 516 -7.48 26.19 -23.25
C SER A 516 -6.96 25.14 -22.29
N LYS A 517 -5.80 24.55 -22.61
CA LYS A 517 -5.19 23.46 -21.83
C LYS A 517 -3.94 23.92 -21.06
N GLU A 518 -3.84 23.46 -19.82
CA GLU A 518 -2.65 23.57 -18.98
C GLU A 518 -1.93 22.22 -18.97
N ASN A 519 -0.59 22.23 -18.99
CA ASN A 519 0.20 21.00 -18.86
C ASN A 519 0.24 20.52 -17.41
N LEU A 520 0.13 19.21 -17.20
CA LEU A 520 0.29 18.57 -15.91
C LEU A 520 1.71 18.02 -15.73
N PRO A 521 2.28 18.09 -14.52
CA PRO A 521 3.69 17.72 -14.29
C PRO A 521 3.91 16.22 -14.10
N TRP A 522 2.86 15.42 -13.95
CA TRP A 522 2.97 14.00 -13.61
C TRP A 522 3.24 13.11 -14.83
N PRO A 523 3.88 11.94 -14.63
CA PRO A 523 3.94 10.90 -15.64
C PRO A 523 2.54 10.46 -16.09
N LYS A 524 2.45 9.89 -17.30
CA LYS A 524 1.18 9.41 -17.85
C LYS A 524 0.62 8.29 -16.98
N SER A 525 -0.64 8.42 -16.61
CA SER A 525 -1.41 7.39 -15.91
C SER A 525 -2.85 7.44 -16.40
N ASN A 526 -3.52 6.28 -16.52
CA ASN A 526 -4.92 6.25 -16.94
C ASN A 526 -5.83 6.68 -15.78
N VAL A 527 -5.89 7.98 -15.54
CA VAL A 527 -6.67 8.62 -14.50
C VAL A 527 -7.35 9.87 -15.09
N LEU A 528 -8.63 10.03 -14.81
CA LEU A 528 -9.37 11.25 -15.04
C LEU A 528 -9.83 11.81 -13.70
N GLN A 529 -9.72 13.12 -13.49
CA GLN A 529 -10.34 13.80 -12.35
C GLN A 529 -11.31 14.87 -12.84
N PHE A 530 -12.48 14.90 -12.21
CA PHE A 530 -13.53 15.89 -12.41
C PHE A 530 -13.62 16.73 -11.13
N ILE A 531 -13.18 17.98 -11.21
CA ILE A 531 -13.25 18.93 -10.11
C ILE A 531 -14.57 19.69 -10.27
N LEU A 532 -15.41 19.58 -9.25
CA LEU A 532 -16.73 20.17 -9.20
C LEU A 532 -16.69 21.56 -8.55
N GLU A 533 -17.66 22.40 -8.86
CA GLU A 533 -17.91 23.61 -8.09
C GLU A 533 -18.12 23.26 -6.60
N GLY A 534 -17.52 24.04 -5.70
CA GLY A 534 -17.49 23.74 -4.27
C GLY A 534 -16.33 22.83 -3.83
N GLY A 535 -15.47 22.39 -4.74
CA GLY A 535 -14.19 21.74 -4.42
C GLY A 535 -14.22 20.22 -4.31
N THR A 536 -15.38 19.58 -4.51
CA THR A 536 -15.49 18.12 -4.60
C THR A 536 -14.70 17.59 -5.80
N ILE A 537 -13.96 16.50 -5.62
CA ILE A 537 -13.16 15.87 -6.68
C ILE A 537 -13.68 14.44 -6.90
N VAL A 538 -13.95 14.09 -8.15
CA VAL A 538 -14.28 12.71 -8.54
C VAL A 538 -13.20 12.17 -9.47
N SER A 539 -12.55 11.08 -9.08
CA SER A 539 -11.46 10.47 -9.86
C SER A 539 -11.86 9.10 -10.40
N ALA A 540 -11.65 8.84 -11.69
CA ALA A 540 -11.87 7.54 -12.33
C ALA A 540 -10.52 6.90 -12.69
N ARG A 541 -10.30 5.65 -12.23
CA ARG A 541 -9.03 4.93 -12.39
C ARG A 541 -9.24 3.42 -12.58
N PRO A 542 -8.96 2.84 -13.76
CA PRO A 542 -8.84 1.39 -13.91
C PRO A 542 -7.65 0.86 -13.11
N SER A 543 -7.81 -0.33 -12.55
CA SER A 543 -6.72 -1.10 -11.95
C SER A 543 -5.85 -1.71 -13.05
N GLY A 544 -4.53 -1.70 -12.84
CA GLY A 544 -3.57 -2.35 -13.75
C GLY A 544 -3.38 -3.84 -13.46
N THR A 545 -3.75 -4.32 -12.27
CA THR A 545 -3.48 -5.70 -11.81
C THR A 545 -4.74 -6.54 -11.59
N GLU A 546 -5.89 -5.90 -11.51
CA GLU A 546 -7.19 -6.55 -11.34
C GLU A 546 -8.13 -6.01 -12.43
N PRO A 547 -9.05 -6.81 -12.97
CA PRO A 547 -9.99 -6.34 -13.98
C PRO A 547 -11.13 -5.53 -13.33
N LYS A 548 -10.79 -4.39 -12.72
CA LYS A 548 -11.73 -3.48 -12.04
C LYS A 548 -11.45 -2.02 -12.34
N ILE A 549 -12.50 -1.19 -12.34
CA ILE A 549 -12.39 0.27 -12.31
C ILE A 549 -12.79 0.78 -10.93
N LYS A 550 -12.05 1.77 -10.42
CA LYS A 550 -12.37 2.48 -9.18
C LYS A 550 -12.75 3.92 -9.48
N PHE A 551 -13.80 4.38 -8.82
CA PHE A 551 -14.13 5.79 -8.70
C PHE A 551 -13.92 6.23 -7.26
N TYR A 552 -13.28 7.38 -7.08
CA TYR A 552 -13.05 8.01 -5.78
C TYR A 552 -13.83 9.32 -5.75
N ILE A 553 -14.66 9.51 -4.73
CA ILE A 553 -15.41 10.73 -4.48
C ILE A 553 -14.78 11.37 -3.25
N ASN A 554 -14.12 12.50 -3.39
CA ASN A 554 -13.62 13.31 -2.29
C ASN A 554 -14.53 14.53 -2.16
N SER A 555 -15.61 14.38 -1.40
CA SER A 555 -16.61 15.44 -1.22
C SER A 555 -16.10 16.51 -0.27
N THR A 556 -16.48 17.75 -0.52
CA THR A 556 -16.17 18.89 0.35
C THR A 556 -17.42 19.73 0.52
N VAL A 557 -17.87 19.86 1.76
CA VAL A 557 -19.05 20.65 2.14
C VAL A 557 -18.64 21.67 3.20
N PRO A 558 -18.85 22.97 2.96
CA PRO A 558 -18.60 23.99 3.97
C PRO A 558 -19.45 23.75 5.23
N VAL A 559 -18.84 23.96 6.40
CA VAL A 559 -19.56 24.01 7.68
C VAL A 559 -19.88 25.48 7.96
N SER A 560 -21.17 25.82 8.08
CA SER A 560 -21.66 27.21 8.11
C SER A 560 -21.25 27.99 9.37
N ALA A 561 -21.08 27.28 10.49
CA ALA A 561 -20.61 27.82 11.77
C ALA A 561 -19.85 26.73 12.55
N LYS A 562 -18.96 27.12 13.47
CA LYS A 562 -18.19 26.16 14.30
C LYS A 562 -19.03 25.57 15.44
N THR A 563 -20.20 25.02 15.13
CA THR A 563 -21.12 24.37 16.09
C THR A 563 -21.41 22.93 15.69
N ASP A 564 -21.96 22.14 16.62
CA ASP A 564 -22.32 20.75 16.34
C ASP A 564 -23.51 20.66 15.37
N GLU A 565 -24.45 21.61 15.43
CA GLU A 565 -25.62 21.65 14.56
C GLU A 565 -25.21 21.91 13.09
N ALA A 566 -24.33 22.89 12.86
CA ALA A 566 -23.83 23.20 11.53
C ALA A 566 -23.00 22.04 10.95
N LEU A 567 -22.26 21.32 11.80
CA LEU A 567 -21.53 20.12 11.37
C LEU A 567 -22.50 19.00 10.98
N GLU A 568 -23.58 18.80 11.73
CA GLU A 568 -24.60 17.79 11.42
C GLU A 568 -25.36 18.11 10.12
N GLU A 569 -25.65 19.37 9.85
CA GLU A 569 -26.20 19.83 8.57
C GLU A 569 -25.22 19.54 7.42
N ALA A 570 -23.94 19.84 7.60
CA ALA A 570 -22.92 19.54 6.62
C ALA A 570 -22.80 18.03 6.36
N LYS A 571 -22.89 17.19 7.40
CA LYS A 571 -22.89 15.71 7.28
C LYS A 571 -24.02 15.21 6.40
N LYS A 572 -25.23 15.71 6.61
CA LYS A 572 -26.40 15.36 5.76
C LYS A 572 -26.22 15.83 4.32
N ALA A 573 -25.67 17.02 4.12
CA ALA A 573 -25.43 17.56 2.78
C ALA A 573 -24.32 16.79 2.03
N ALA A 574 -23.24 16.40 2.72
CA ALA A 574 -22.16 15.59 2.16
C ALA A 574 -22.64 14.17 1.82
N ASP A 575 -23.40 13.53 2.71
CA ASP A 575 -23.99 12.21 2.48
C ASP A 575 -24.91 12.22 1.25
N LYS A 576 -25.77 13.25 1.14
CA LYS A 576 -26.63 13.42 -0.03
C LYS A 576 -25.80 13.61 -1.30
N LEU A 577 -24.83 14.52 -1.30
CA LEU A 577 -23.99 14.80 -2.46
C LEU A 577 -23.22 13.54 -2.92
N CYS A 578 -22.61 12.82 -1.99
CA CYS A 578 -21.91 11.57 -2.26
C CYS A 578 -22.85 10.49 -2.82
N SER A 579 -24.08 10.40 -2.31
CA SER A 579 -25.08 9.45 -2.78
C SER A 579 -25.55 9.77 -4.20
N ASP A 580 -25.88 11.04 -4.47
CA ASP A 580 -26.26 11.49 -5.82
C ASP A 580 -25.14 11.22 -6.84
N ILE A 581 -23.88 11.55 -6.50
CA ILE A 581 -22.71 11.25 -7.35
C ILE A 581 -22.57 9.74 -7.57
N SER A 582 -22.78 8.94 -6.52
CA SER A 582 -22.66 7.49 -6.61
C SER A 582 -23.71 6.86 -7.53
N GLU A 583 -24.94 7.35 -7.50
CA GLU A 583 -26.01 6.92 -8.41
C GLU A 583 -25.66 7.22 -9.87
N GLU A 584 -25.17 8.43 -10.16
CA GLU A 584 -24.75 8.83 -11.50
C GLU A 584 -23.55 8.01 -12.02
N ILE A 585 -22.56 7.74 -11.17
CA ILE A 585 -21.42 6.87 -11.53
C ILE A 585 -21.88 5.44 -11.79
N ASN A 586 -22.77 4.90 -10.96
CA ASN A 586 -23.31 3.55 -11.18
C ASN A 586 -24.10 3.46 -12.49
N ALA A 587 -24.83 4.51 -12.88
CA ALA A 587 -25.49 4.58 -14.18
C ALA A 587 -24.46 4.52 -15.34
N VAL A 588 -23.35 5.26 -15.24
CA VAL A 588 -22.24 5.21 -16.22
C VAL A 588 -21.65 3.80 -16.32
N LEU A 589 -21.40 3.16 -15.18
CA LEU A 589 -20.83 1.81 -15.10
C LEU A 589 -21.78 0.75 -15.68
N ASN A 590 -23.07 0.85 -15.38
CA ASN A 590 -24.09 -0.11 -15.82
C ASN A 590 -24.44 0.05 -17.30
N ALA A 591 -24.27 1.23 -17.88
CA ALA A 591 -24.47 1.45 -19.32
C ALA A 591 -23.35 0.86 -20.19
N ALA A 592 -22.24 0.40 -19.58
CA ALA A 592 -21.06 -0.11 -20.28
C ALA A 592 -20.88 -1.62 -20.21
N GLY A 593 -21.58 -2.30 -19.30
CA GLY A 593 -21.66 -3.77 -19.22
C GLY A 593 -22.89 -4.26 -19.96
#